data_AF-A0A0B7AXM4-F1
#
_entry.id   AF-A0A0B7AXM4-F1
#
_cell.length_a   1.000
_cell.length_b   1.000
_cell.length_c   1.000
_cell.angle_alpha   90.00
_cell.angle_beta   90.00
_cell.angle_gamma   90.00
#
_symmetry.space_group_name_H-M   'P 1'
#
loop_
_entity.id
_entity.type
_entity.pdbx_description
1 polymer ?
#
loop_
_entity_poly.entity_id
_entity_poly.type
_entity_poly.pdbx_seq_one_letter_code
_entity_poly.pdbx_strand_id
1 'polypeptide(L)'
;MTIPADTAAREIKVLETAEDIQARRDEVLGRYAAFKAACRDRKHNLEDSRRYQYFKRDADELESWILEKLQTASDESYKDPTNLQAKIQKHQAFEAEVAAHANAIDALDEIGNEMIIQGHFASEIIRDRLDELHRLWALLLARLAEKGTKLQQALKLVQFMRECREVMFWINDKDAFVTSEEFGSDLEHVEVLQKKFDEFQKDLQNHEDKVAEVNSLAEQLINDEHPEEETIKQKQQEVNEAWLRLRQLSLLRQERLFGAHEIQRFNRDADETISWILEKDAVLSSDDYGRDLASVQALQRKHEGVERDLAALEEKVIALTAEADRLKDIHHEQKPQIQDKKLEIGENWKKLKAKATDRKTRLDDAYYLQRFLADFRDLVSWITDMNAIILADERAKDVAGAEALLDKHNEHKGEIDAREDSFQNTTEDGTKLVESNHFAADEVRDKLRILSTEKHKLLELWEERRVLYEQCMDLQLFLRDTEQADTWMTKQEAFLVNDDLGDSLDSVEALLKKHGDFEKSVTAQEEKIKALDEFATKLIDSEHYASEDVAARRDQLLHRRDALYEKSSLRRHMLEQSYEFQIFERDCDETKGWINEKLKTASDENYLVSIFVCCLWCLTRRTCD
;
A
#
# COMPACT_ATOMS: atom_id res chain seq x y z
N MET A 1 -74.58 115.95 19.33
CA MET A 1 -75.66 116.75 18.71
C MET A 1 -76.96 116.14 19.19
N THR A 2 -77.56 116.65 20.25
CA THR A 2 -78.44 117.83 20.26
C THR A 2 -78.11 118.77 21.44
N ILE A 3 -77.91 120.05 21.16
CA ILE A 3 -77.80 121.12 22.16
C ILE A 3 -79.17 121.79 22.20
N PRO A 4 -79.91 121.77 23.32
CA PRO A 4 -80.97 122.75 23.55
C PRO A 4 -80.35 124.00 24.16
N ALA A 5 -80.50 125.10 23.44
CA ALA A 5 -80.16 126.43 23.88
C ALA A 5 -81.16 126.91 24.94
N ASP A 6 -80.66 127.33 26.10
CA ASP A 6 -81.37 128.30 26.94
C ASP A 6 -80.34 129.16 27.70
N THR A 7 -79.80 130.16 27.00
CA THR A 7 -79.05 131.26 27.62
C THR A 7 -80.03 132.35 28.03
N ALA A 8 -80.74 132.14 29.13
CA ALA A 8 -81.48 133.18 29.81
C ALA A 8 -80.51 134.23 30.38
N ALA A 9 -80.65 135.48 29.92
CA ALA A 9 -79.88 136.64 30.35
C ALA A 9 -80.04 136.88 31.86
N ARG A 10 -78.96 136.73 32.62
CA ARG A 10 -78.93 137.07 34.05
C ARG A 10 -78.60 138.55 34.20
N GLU A 11 -79.57 139.33 34.69
CA GLU A 11 -79.39 140.71 35.15
C GLU A 11 -78.18 140.81 36.09
N ILE A 12 -77.25 141.70 35.75
CA ILE A 12 -76.08 142.01 36.57
C ILE A 12 -76.53 142.98 37.66
N LYS A 13 -76.81 142.46 38.87
CA LYS A 13 -77.06 143.29 40.05
C LYS A 13 -75.85 144.18 40.34
N VAL A 14 -76.10 145.46 40.60
CA VAL A 14 -75.10 146.42 41.09
C VAL A 14 -74.70 146.00 42.52
N LEU A 15 -73.41 145.76 42.74
CA LEU A 15 -72.86 145.28 44.02
C LEU A 15 -72.63 146.49 44.94
N GLU A 16 -73.49 146.72 45.93
CA GLU A 16 -73.44 147.92 46.79
C GLU A 16 -72.73 147.67 48.15
N THR A 17 -72.52 146.41 48.56
CA THR A 17 -71.86 146.06 49.84
C THR A 17 -70.67 145.10 49.67
N ALA A 18 -69.73 145.13 50.63
CA ALA A 18 -68.56 144.24 50.61
C ALA A 18 -68.94 142.75 50.69
N GLU A 19 -70.06 142.41 51.34
CA GLU A 19 -70.60 141.04 51.40
C GLU A 19 -71.17 140.57 50.06
N ASP A 20 -71.85 141.44 49.30
CA ASP A 20 -72.36 141.11 47.96
C ASP A 20 -71.22 140.80 46.99
N ILE A 21 -70.12 141.55 47.07
CA ILE A 21 -68.90 141.31 46.29
C ILE A 21 -68.27 139.95 46.68
N GLN A 22 -68.25 139.62 47.97
CA GLN A 22 -67.68 138.37 48.47
C GLN A 22 -68.51 137.14 48.07
N ALA A 23 -69.84 137.22 48.18
CA ALA A 23 -70.75 136.15 47.76
C ALA A 23 -70.69 135.90 46.24
N ARG A 24 -70.61 136.97 45.45
CA ARG A 24 -70.46 136.85 43.99
C ARG A 24 -69.09 136.27 43.61
N ARG A 25 -68.03 136.63 44.34
CA ARG A 25 -66.69 136.02 44.21
C ARG A 25 -66.74 134.53 44.50
N ASP A 26 -67.38 134.09 45.59
CA ASP A 26 -67.46 132.67 45.95
C ASP A 26 -68.33 131.87 44.98
N GLU A 27 -69.42 132.44 44.46
CA GLU A 27 -70.24 131.81 43.41
C GLU A 27 -69.44 131.63 42.10
N VAL A 28 -68.67 132.64 41.70
CA VAL A 28 -67.81 132.58 40.50
C VAL A 28 -66.65 131.61 40.71
N LEU A 29 -66.00 131.62 41.87
CA LEU A 29 -64.93 130.67 42.22
C LEU A 29 -65.46 129.23 42.32
N GLY A 30 -66.64 129.02 42.88
CA GLY A 30 -67.32 127.71 42.93
C GLY A 30 -67.69 127.20 41.54
N ARG A 31 -68.25 128.06 40.67
CA ARG A 31 -68.50 127.70 39.26
C ARG A 31 -67.21 127.42 38.50
N TYR A 32 -66.16 128.19 38.73
CA TYR A 32 -64.86 127.97 38.10
C TYR A 32 -64.19 126.69 38.61
N ALA A 33 -64.35 126.33 39.88
CA ALA A 33 -63.91 125.06 40.45
C ALA A 33 -64.68 123.87 39.86
N ALA A 34 -66.00 123.99 39.73
CA ALA A 34 -66.86 122.98 39.09
C ALA A 34 -66.54 122.82 37.59
N PHE A 35 -66.31 123.92 36.87
CA PHE A 35 -65.85 123.90 35.48
C PHE A 35 -64.46 123.27 35.37
N LYS A 36 -63.51 123.61 36.26
CA LYS A 36 -62.20 122.95 36.31
C LYS A 36 -62.28 121.45 36.61
N ALA A 37 -63.19 121.04 37.50
CA ALA A 37 -63.46 119.64 37.77
C ALA A 37 -64.02 118.95 36.51
N ALA A 38 -65.08 119.49 35.91
CA ALA A 38 -65.67 118.95 34.69
C ALA A 38 -64.70 118.92 33.50
N CYS A 39 -63.81 119.91 33.35
CA CYS A 39 -62.75 119.89 32.35
C CYS A 39 -61.69 118.83 32.64
N ARG A 40 -61.33 118.60 33.91
CA ARG A 40 -60.43 117.50 34.30
C ARG A 40 -61.09 116.14 34.05
N ASP A 41 -62.34 115.97 34.41
CA ASP A 41 -63.10 114.74 34.18
C ASP A 41 -63.28 114.48 32.68
N ARG A 42 -63.58 115.52 31.89
CA ARG A 42 -63.66 115.41 30.43
C ARG A 42 -62.30 115.06 29.81
N LYS A 43 -61.21 115.65 30.29
CA LYS A 43 -59.85 115.31 29.86
C LYS A 43 -59.52 113.86 30.22
N HIS A 44 -59.78 113.43 31.45
CA HIS A 44 -59.56 112.07 31.91
C HIS A 44 -60.36 111.05 31.09
N ASN A 45 -61.66 111.27 30.87
CA ASN A 45 -62.51 110.42 30.02
C ASN A 45 -62.03 110.35 28.55
N LEU A 46 -61.49 111.44 28.02
CA LEU A 46 -60.90 111.46 26.67
C LEU A 46 -59.56 110.73 26.61
N GLU A 47 -58.75 110.83 27.66
CA GLU A 47 -57.48 110.10 27.79
C GLU A 47 -57.73 108.59 27.94
N ASP A 48 -58.70 108.18 28.76
CA ASP A 48 -59.16 106.80 28.89
C ASP A 48 -59.71 106.25 27.57
N SER A 49 -60.60 107.00 26.91
CA SER A 49 -61.10 106.62 25.59
C SER A 49 -59.98 106.49 24.55
N ARG A 50 -58.98 107.38 24.57
CA ARG A 50 -57.81 107.31 23.69
C ARG A 50 -56.96 106.07 23.99
N ARG A 51 -56.70 105.75 25.27
CA ARG A 51 -55.99 104.53 25.68
C ARG A 51 -56.70 103.27 25.20
N TYR A 52 -58.03 103.21 25.35
CA TYR A 52 -58.84 102.10 24.84
C TYR A 52 -58.78 101.95 23.33
N GLN A 53 -58.79 103.04 22.55
CA GLN A 53 -58.65 102.94 21.09
C GLN A 53 -57.27 102.44 20.67
N TYR A 54 -56.19 102.81 21.38
CA TYR A 54 -54.86 102.23 21.14
C TYR A 54 -54.82 100.74 21.48
N PHE A 55 -55.29 100.36 22.68
CA PHE A 55 -55.40 98.95 23.08
C PHE A 55 -56.19 98.14 22.05
N LYS A 56 -57.35 98.65 21.62
CA LYS A 56 -58.21 97.97 20.64
C LYS A 56 -57.49 97.78 19.31
N ARG A 57 -56.85 98.82 18.79
CA ARG A 57 -56.08 98.73 17.54
C ARG A 57 -54.98 97.66 17.65
N ASP A 58 -54.19 97.72 18.72
CA ASP A 58 -53.05 96.82 18.91
C ASP A 58 -53.55 95.36 19.10
N ALA A 59 -54.69 95.17 19.78
CA ALA A 59 -55.36 93.88 19.91
C ALA A 59 -55.93 93.36 18.58
N ASP A 60 -56.55 94.21 17.76
CA ASP A 60 -57.07 93.84 16.43
C ASP A 60 -55.92 93.50 15.46
N GLU A 61 -54.80 94.23 15.54
CA GLU A 61 -53.57 93.96 14.77
C GLU A 61 -52.96 92.61 15.18
N LEU A 62 -52.83 92.35 16.49
CA LEU A 62 -52.33 91.08 16.99
C LEU A 62 -53.26 89.91 16.61
N GLU A 63 -54.59 90.06 16.74
CA GLU A 63 -55.55 89.04 16.34
C GLU A 63 -55.41 88.69 14.86
N SER A 64 -55.36 89.71 13.98
CA SER A 64 -55.19 89.50 12.53
C SER A 64 -53.90 88.76 12.23
N TRP A 65 -52.80 89.10 12.91
CA TRP A 65 -51.53 88.42 12.77
C TRP A 65 -51.61 86.95 13.24
N ILE A 66 -52.23 86.68 14.40
CA ILE A 66 -52.40 85.31 14.93
C ILE A 66 -53.22 84.48 13.96
N LEU A 67 -54.33 84.99 13.43
CA LEU A 67 -55.20 84.27 12.49
C LEU A 67 -54.48 83.93 11.18
N GLU A 68 -53.66 84.85 10.65
CA GLU A 68 -52.83 84.59 9.46
C GLU A 68 -51.80 83.47 9.73
N LYS A 69 -51.10 83.54 10.87
CA LYS A 69 -50.11 82.52 11.25
C LYS A 69 -50.78 81.18 11.55
N LEU A 70 -51.97 81.19 12.14
CA LEU A 70 -52.74 79.99 12.42
C LEU A 70 -53.12 79.24 11.14
N GLN A 71 -53.43 79.95 10.05
CA GLN A 71 -53.66 79.34 8.74
C GLN A 71 -52.40 78.62 8.23
N THR A 72 -51.21 79.22 8.41
CA THR A 72 -49.92 78.62 8.02
C THR A 72 -49.54 77.43 8.91
N ALA A 73 -49.83 77.50 10.22
CA ALA A 73 -49.63 76.41 11.17
C ALA A 73 -50.58 75.23 10.91
N SER A 74 -51.79 75.50 10.41
CA SER A 74 -52.81 74.47 10.14
C SER A 74 -52.67 73.80 8.77
N ASP A 75 -51.77 74.29 7.90
CA ASP A 75 -51.48 73.65 6.61
C ASP A 75 -50.87 72.25 6.78
N GLU A 76 -51.39 71.28 6.02
CA GLU A 76 -51.05 69.87 6.08
C GLU A 76 -49.93 69.43 5.11
N SER A 77 -49.04 70.35 4.73
CA SER A 77 -47.90 70.06 3.83
C SER A 77 -46.96 68.94 4.29
N TYR A 78 -47.05 68.49 5.55
CA TYR A 78 -46.35 67.33 6.10
C TYR A 78 -46.77 65.99 5.49
N LYS A 79 -47.97 65.89 4.88
CA LYS A 79 -48.46 64.66 4.22
C LYS A 79 -47.68 64.31 2.95
N ASP A 80 -47.05 65.29 2.32
CA ASP A 80 -46.20 65.08 1.17
C ASP A 80 -44.75 64.84 1.63
N PRO A 81 -44.20 63.64 1.40
CA PRO A 81 -42.89 63.25 1.90
C PRO A 81 -41.72 63.92 1.15
N THR A 82 -41.97 64.65 0.08
CA THR A 82 -40.90 65.31 -0.67
C THR A 82 -40.30 66.48 0.11
N ASN A 83 -38.96 66.57 0.10
CA ASN A 83 -38.20 67.64 0.73
C ASN A 83 -38.55 67.88 2.22
N LEU A 84 -38.90 66.83 2.98
CA LEU A 84 -39.27 66.92 4.39
C LEU A 84 -38.25 67.68 5.24
N GLN A 85 -36.95 67.49 5.00
CA GLN A 85 -35.90 68.23 5.71
C GLN A 85 -36.00 69.75 5.52
N ALA A 86 -36.28 70.20 4.29
CA ALA A 86 -36.47 71.62 4.01
C ALA A 86 -37.77 72.15 4.64
N LYS A 87 -38.83 71.34 4.67
CA LYS A 87 -40.09 71.67 5.35
C LYS A 87 -39.90 71.81 6.86
N ILE A 88 -39.10 70.92 7.49
CA ILE A 88 -38.73 70.99 8.91
C ILE A 88 -37.95 72.26 9.19
N GLN A 89 -36.92 72.58 8.40
CA GLN A 89 -36.14 73.82 8.57
C GLN A 89 -37.02 75.07 8.44
N LYS A 90 -37.92 75.09 7.45
CA LYS A 90 -38.89 76.18 7.28
C LYS A 90 -39.84 76.29 8.48
N HIS A 91 -40.28 75.17 9.03
CA HIS A 91 -41.11 75.14 10.23
C HIS A 91 -40.36 75.64 11.47
N GLN A 92 -39.10 75.24 11.67
CA GLN A 92 -38.25 75.75 12.76
C GLN A 92 -38.03 77.27 12.66
N ALA A 93 -37.84 77.79 11.44
CA ALA A 93 -37.77 79.23 11.21
C ALA A 93 -39.10 79.92 11.56
N PHE A 94 -40.22 79.29 11.23
CA PHE A 94 -41.56 79.78 11.58
C PHE A 94 -41.82 79.71 13.10
N GLU A 95 -41.34 78.66 13.79
CA GLU A 95 -41.39 78.58 15.26
C GLU A 95 -40.61 79.72 15.91
N ALA A 96 -39.42 80.03 15.40
CA ALA A 96 -38.62 81.17 15.88
C ALA A 96 -39.32 82.52 15.61
N GLU A 97 -39.98 82.69 14.45
CA GLU A 97 -40.78 83.88 14.14
C GLU A 97 -41.93 84.06 15.13
N VAL A 98 -42.70 82.99 15.41
CA VAL A 98 -43.81 83.04 16.37
C VAL A 98 -43.29 83.31 17.78
N ALA A 99 -42.19 82.69 18.19
CA ALA A 99 -41.57 82.92 19.49
C ALA A 99 -41.10 84.37 19.67
N ALA A 100 -40.53 84.99 18.62
CA ALA A 100 -40.11 86.39 18.67
C ALA A 100 -41.28 87.37 18.86
N HIS A 101 -42.49 86.99 18.41
CA HIS A 101 -43.70 87.77 18.57
C HIS A 101 -44.43 87.57 19.91
N ALA A 102 -43.94 86.69 20.80
CA ALA A 102 -44.51 86.50 22.13
C ALA A 102 -44.53 87.79 22.96
N ASN A 103 -43.52 88.65 22.81
CA ASN A 103 -43.47 89.93 23.53
C ASN A 103 -44.66 90.86 23.19
N ALA A 104 -45.30 90.69 22.02
CA ALA A 104 -46.43 91.52 21.63
C ALA A 104 -47.69 91.21 22.45
N ILE A 105 -47.92 89.94 22.79
CA ILE A 105 -49.04 89.55 23.66
C ILE A 105 -48.75 89.96 25.11
N ASP A 106 -47.51 89.80 25.58
CA ASP A 106 -47.09 90.22 26.93
C ASP A 106 -47.23 91.75 27.13
N ALA A 107 -46.88 92.54 26.11
CA ALA A 107 -47.02 94.00 26.15
C ALA A 107 -48.51 94.44 26.15
N LEU A 108 -49.36 93.75 25.38
CA LEU A 108 -50.80 93.98 25.37
C LEU A 108 -51.45 93.60 26.70
N ASP A 109 -50.98 92.53 27.35
CA ASP A 109 -51.37 92.15 28.70
C ASP A 109 -51.00 93.22 29.72
N GLU A 110 -49.78 93.76 29.68
CA GLU A 110 -49.34 94.79 30.61
C GLU A 110 -50.24 96.03 30.50
N ILE A 111 -50.50 96.50 29.27
CA ILE A 111 -51.35 97.67 29.00
C ILE A 111 -52.81 97.39 29.41
N GLY A 112 -53.36 96.25 29.00
CA GLY A 112 -54.76 95.91 29.26
C GLY A 112 -55.04 95.66 30.74
N ASN A 113 -54.14 94.97 31.46
CA ASN A 113 -54.27 94.76 32.89
C ASN A 113 -54.07 96.05 33.69
N GLU A 114 -53.16 96.94 33.27
CA GLU A 114 -53.02 98.27 33.90
C GLU A 114 -54.33 99.06 33.79
N MET A 115 -54.97 99.06 32.61
CA MET A 115 -56.27 99.72 32.40
C MET A 115 -57.38 99.11 33.27
N ILE A 116 -57.40 97.79 33.44
CA ILE A 116 -58.36 97.09 34.31
C ILE A 116 -58.14 97.47 35.79
N ILE A 117 -56.89 97.48 36.26
CA ILE A 117 -56.53 97.82 37.64
C ILE A 117 -56.91 99.29 37.96
N GLN A 118 -56.75 100.19 37.00
CA GLN A 118 -57.12 101.61 37.13
C GLN A 118 -58.64 101.85 37.09
N GLY A 119 -59.47 100.81 36.93
CA GLY A 119 -60.93 100.93 36.95
C GLY A 119 -61.52 101.54 35.67
N HIS A 120 -60.84 101.34 34.52
CA HIS A 120 -61.26 101.89 33.24
C HIS A 120 -62.70 101.47 32.88
N PHE A 121 -63.47 102.36 32.23
CA PHE A 121 -64.90 102.13 31.94
C PHE A 121 -65.20 100.88 31.09
N ALA A 122 -64.22 100.41 30.30
CA ALA A 122 -64.33 99.24 29.40
C ALA A 122 -63.61 97.98 29.95
N SER A 123 -63.35 97.91 31.25
CA SER A 123 -62.53 96.83 31.85
C SER A 123 -62.99 95.40 31.53
N GLU A 124 -64.30 95.14 31.50
CA GLU A 124 -64.83 93.81 31.13
C GLU A 124 -64.53 93.47 29.66
N ILE A 125 -64.75 94.41 28.75
CA ILE A 125 -64.49 94.23 27.31
C ILE A 125 -63.00 94.01 27.03
N ILE A 126 -62.13 94.72 27.75
CA ILE A 126 -60.66 94.56 27.66
C ILE A 126 -60.27 93.16 28.12
N ARG A 127 -60.85 92.67 29.22
CA ARG A 127 -60.59 91.33 29.75
C ARG A 127 -61.01 90.25 28.77
N ASP A 128 -62.26 90.30 28.29
CA ASP A 128 -62.77 89.34 27.30
C ASP A 128 -61.91 89.31 26.04
N ARG A 129 -61.37 90.46 25.63
CA ARG A 129 -60.49 90.58 24.46
C ARG A 129 -59.11 89.96 24.69
N LEU A 130 -58.51 90.17 25.85
CA LEU A 130 -57.26 89.52 26.24
C LEU A 130 -57.42 88.00 26.33
N ASP A 131 -58.49 87.53 26.97
CA ASP A 131 -58.80 86.10 27.11
C ASP A 131 -58.93 85.42 25.74
N GLU A 132 -59.61 86.07 24.77
CA GLU A 132 -59.72 85.56 23.40
C GLU A 132 -58.37 85.54 22.67
N LEU A 133 -57.53 86.57 22.83
CA LEU A 133 -56.18 86.60 22.27
C LEU A 133 -55.29 85.49 22.85
N HIS A 134 -55.33 85.26 24.17
CA HIS A 134 -54.63 84.13 24.80
C HIS A 134 -55.12 82.79 24.28
N ARG A 135 -56.44 82.64 24.08
CA ARG A 135 -57.02 81.42 23.51
C ARG A 135 -56.51 81.18 22.09
N LEU A 136 -56.49 82.21 21.24
CA LEU A 136 -55.98 82.12 19.87
C LEU A 136 -54.47 81.87 19.84
N TRP A 137 -53.70 82.51 20.73
CA TRP A 137 -52.27 82.29 20.88
C TRP A 137 -51.95 80.87 21.32
N ALA A 138 -52.64 80.36 22.34
CA ALA A 138 -52.51 78.98 22.80
C ALA A 138 -52.88 77.98 21.70
N LEU A 139 -53.93 78.27 20.92
CA LEU A 139 -54.30 77.46 19.77
C LEU A 139 -53.21 77.47 18.67
N LEU A 140 -52.61 78.63 18.39
CA LEU A 140 -51.49 78.75 17.45
C LEU A 140 -50.31 77.89 17.91
N LEU A 141 -49.88 78.01 19.17
CA LEU A 141 -48.79 77.20 19.72
C LEU A 141 -49.10 75.70 19.68
N ALA A 142 -50.33 75.30 20.00
CA ALA A 142 -50.77 73.92 19.90
C ALA A 142 -50.70 73.38 18.47
N ARG A 143 -51.17 74.15 17.47
CA ARG A 143 -51.11 73.78 16.05
C ARG A 143 -49.68 73.74 15.52
N LEU A 144 -48.84 74.67 15.97
CA LEU A 144 -47.43 74.73 15.62
C LEU A 144 -46.70 73.48 16.12
N ALA A 145 -46.85 73.15 17.42
CA ALA A 145 -46.29 71.93 18.01
C ALA A 145 -46.81 70.65 17.35
N GLU A 146 -48.12 70.58 17.05
CA GLU A 146 -48.72 69.45 16.33
C GLU A 146 -48.08 69.26 14.95
N LYS A 147 -47.89 70.35 14.20
CA LYS A 147 -47.22 70.31 12.88
C LYS A 147 -45.76 69.89 12.99
N GLY A 148 -45.04 70.37 14.01
CA GLY A 148 -43.66 69.96 14.28
C GLY A 148 -43.54 68.46 14.53
N THR A 149 -44.37 67.92 15.42
CA THR A 149 -44.43 66.48 15.70
C THR A 149 -44.76 65.67 14.45
N LYS A 150 -45.77 66.08 13.68
CA LYS A 150 -46.17 65.38 12.44
C LYS A 150 -45.07 65.40 11.37
N LEU A 151 -44.32 66.50 11.23
CA LEU A 151 -43.18 66.56 10.31
C LEU A 151 -42.04 65.61 10.73
N GLN A 152 -41.74 65.53 12.03
CA GLN A 152 -40.73 64.59 12.55
C GLN A 152 -41.16 63.13 12.38
N GLN A 153 -42.43 62.84 12.69
CA GLN A 153 -43.05 61.53 12.46
C GLN A 153 -42.95 61.10 10.99
N ALA A 154 -43.35 61.98 10.05
CA ALA A 154 -43.24 61.72 8.62
C ALA A 154 -41.79 61.45 8.15
N LEU A 155 -40.80 62.19 8.70
CA LEU A 155 -39.38 61.97 8.39
C LEU A 155 -38.92 60.59 8.85
N LYS A 156 -39.20 60.22 10.11
CA LYS A 156 -38.83 58.91 10.67
C LYS A 156 -39.50 57.77 9.88
N LEU A 157 -40.77 57.91 9.50
CA LEU A 157 -41.47 56.91 8.69
C LEU A 157 -40.81 56.73 7.31
N VAL A 158 -40.46 57.82 6.62
CA VAL A 158 -39.78 57.74 5.31
C VAL A 158 -38.42 57.06 5.44
N GLN A 159 -37.67 57.34 6.52
CA GLN A 159 -36.40 56.66 6.81
C GLN A 159 -36.63 55.16 7.00
N PHE A 160 -37.56 54.76 7.88
CA PHE A 160 -37.92 53.36 8.09
C PHE A 160 -38.32 52.65 6.77
N MET A 161 -39.18 53.27 5.97
CA MET A 161 -39.62 52.73 4.68
C MET A 161 -38.47 52.62 3.65
N ARG A 162 -37.44 53.45 3.75
CA ARG A 162 -36.22 53.31 2.95
C ARG A 162 -35.42 52.09 3.41
N GLU A 163 -35.14 51.98 4.71
CA GLU A 163 -34.37 50.85 5.26
C GLU A 163 -35.05 49.50 4.97
N CYS A 164 -36.38 49.41 5.13
CA CYS A 164 -37.15 48.24 4.73
C CYS A 164 -36.95 47.88 3.25
N ARG A 165 -36.98 48.86 2.34
CA ARG A 165 -36.80 48.62 0.90
C ARG A 165 -35.38 48.17 0.56
N GLU A 166 -34.37 48.75 1.21
CA GLU A 166 -32.98 48.36 1.01
C GLU A 166 -32.75 46.91 1.44
N VAL A 167 -33.24 46.53 2.62
CA VAL A 167 -33.15 45.14 3.12
C VAL A 167 -33.93 44.18 2.22
N MET A 168 -35.17 44.51 1.84
CA MET A 168 -35.98 43.66 0.96
C MET A 168 -35.35 43.49 -0.43
N PHE A 169 -34.76 44.55 -0.99
CA PHE A 169 -34.06 44.48 -2.26
C PHE A 169 -32.88 43.50 -2.19
N TRP A 170 -32.08 43.60 -1.13
CA TRP A 170 -30.95 42.69 -0.91
C TRP A 170 -31.41 41.24 -0.71
N ILE A 171 -32.46 41.01 0.10
CA ILE A 171 -33.02 39.66 0.31
C ILE A 171 -33.46 39.05 -1.02
N ASN A 172 -34.20 39.79 -1.84
CA ASN A 172 -34.70 39.29 -3.13
C ASN A 172 -33.57 39.01 -4.13
N ASP A 173 -32.51 39.84 -4.15
CA ASP A 173 -31.32 39.60 -4.96
C ASP A 173 -30.60 38.30 -4.55
N LYS A 174 -30.54 38.03 -3.25
CA LYS A 174 -29.88 36.83 -2.70
C LYS A 174 -30.76 35.58 -2.68
N ASP A 175 -32.08 35.72 -2.77
CA ASP A 175 -33.00 34.59 -2.88
C ASP A 175 -32.67 33.71 -4.09
N ALA A 176 -32.41 34.32 -5.25
CA ALA A 176 -31.98 33.62 -6.47
C ALA A 176 -30.64 32.89 -6.31
N PHE A 177 -29.71 33.44 -5.51
CA PHE A 177 -28.43 32.80 -5.23
C PHE A 177 -28.60 31.54 -4.37
N VAL A 178 -29.41 31.61 -3.30
CA VAL A 178 -29.59 30.45 -2.40
C VAL A 178 -30.46 29.35 -3.01
N THR A 179 -31.38 29.70 -3.90
CA THR A 179 -32.29 28.74 -4.56
C THR A 179 -31.70 28.05 -5.80
N SER A 180 -30.49 28.43 -6.23
CA SER A 180 -29.83 27.79 -7.38
C SER A 180 -29.68 26.26 -7.19
N GLU A 181 -30.03 25.47 -8.20
CA GLU A 181 -29.89 24.00 -8.15
C GLU A 181 -28.52 23.51 -8.64
N GLU A 182 -27.56 24.41 -8.82
CA GLU A 182 -26.19 24.07 -9.20
C GLU A 182 -25.37 23.63 -7.97
N PHE A 183 -25.02 22.33 -7.94
CA PHE A 183 -24.25 21.71 -6.86
C PHE A 183 -22.88 21.17 -7.30
N GLY A 184 -22.44 21.48 -8.53
CA GLY A 184 -21.14 21.10 -9.08
C GLY A 184 -21.10 19.74 -9.76
N SER A 185 -20.36 19.66 -10.87
CA SER A 185 -20.16 18.43 -11.68
C SER A 185 -19.04 17.54 -11.16
N ASP A 186 -18.05 18.16 -10.52
CA ASP A 186 -16.80 17.58 -10.04
C ASP A 186 -16.40 18.29 -8.73
N LEU A 187 -15.43 17.72 -8.01
CA LEU A 187 -15.07 18.18 -6.69
C LEU A 187 -14.54 19.62 -6.69
N GLU A 188 -13.70 19.98 -7.66
CA GLU A 188 -13.16 21.34 -7.81
C GLU A 188 -14.28 22.36 -8.01
N HIS A 189 -15.30 22.04 -8.81
CA HIS A 189 -16.46 22.90 -8.99
C HIS A 189 -17.28 23.01 -7.69
N VAL A 190 -17.48 21.92 -6.95
CA VAL A 190 -18.15 21.99 -5.63
C VAL A 190 -17.39 22.88 -4.65
N GLU A 191 -16.06 22.76 -4.57
CA GLU A 191 -15.21 23.58 -3.70
C GLU A 191 -15.31 25.08 -4.06
N VAL A 192 -15.38 25.41 -5.35
CA VAL A 192 -15.62 26.79 -5.80
C VAL A 192 -16.99 27.29 -5.36
N LEU A 193 -18.05 26.46 -5.48
CA LEU A 193 -19.40 26.82 -5.04
C LEU A 193 -19.48 26.98 -3.52
N GLN A 194 -18.81 26.11 -2.75
CA GLN A 194 -18.70 26.24 -1.29
C GLN A 194 -18.00 27.54 -0.91
N LYS A 195 -16.89 27.88 -1.55
CA LYS A 195 -16.19 29.15 -1.28
C LYS A 195 -17.07 30.37 -1.56
N LYS A 196 -17.80 30.38 -2.68
CA LYS A 196 -18.77 31.45 -2.98
C LYS A 196 -19.89 31.50 -1.93
N PHE A 197 -20.32 30.35 -1.43
CA PHE A 197 -21.34 30.26 -0.40
C PHE A 197 -20.82 30.74 0.97
N ASP A 198 -19.58 30.47 1.33
CA ASP A 198 -18.94 31.00 2.54
C ASP A 198 -18.83 32.54 2.51
N GLU A 199 -18.52 33.10 1.33
CA GLU A 199 -18.56 34.55 1.10
C GLU A 199 -19.99 35.10 1.31
N PHE A 200 -21.00 34.42 0.76
CA PHE A 200 -22.40 34.76 1.00
C PHE A 200 -22.79 34.65 2.49
N GLN A 201 -22.32 33.65 3.24
CA GLN A 201 -22.62 33.52 4.67
C GLN A 201 -22.07 34.69 5.49
N LYS A 202 -20.89 35.21 5.12
CA LYS A 202 -20.33 36.43 5.75
C LYS A 202 -21.21 37.63 5.45
N ASP A 203 -21.69 37.77 4.21
CA ASP A 203 -22.60 38.84 3.83
C ASP A 203 -23.95 38.72 4.55
N LEU A 204 -24.46 37.51 4.72
CA LEU A 204 -25.68 37.22 5.48
C LEU A 204 -25.51 37.65 6.94
N GLN A 205 -24.37 37.37 7.57
CA GLN A 205 -24.12 37.81 8.94
C GLN A 205 -24.14 39.34 9.07
N ASN A 206 -23.55 40.06 8.12
CA ASN A 206 -23.55 41.54 8.11
C ASN A 206 -24.96 42.13 7.93
N HIS A 207 -25.86 41.44 7.20
CA HIS A 207 -27.22 41.91 6.99
C HIS A 207 -28.17 41.57 8.15
N GLU A 208 -27.77 40.68 9.07
CA GLU A 208 -28.50 40.45 10.32
C GLU A 208 -28.60 41.72 11.16
N ASP A 209 -27.51 42.51 11.23
CA ASP A 209 -27.48 43.79 11.94
C ASP A 209 -28.42 44.82 11.30
N LYS A 210 -28.51 44.86 9.96
CA LYS A 210 -29.44 45.75 9.24
C LYS A 210 -30.91 45.39 9.50
N VAL A 211 -31.23 44.10 9.55
CA VAL A 211 -32.57 43.65 9.93
C VAL A 211 -32.88 44.03 11.38
N ALA A 212 -31.90 43.93 12.29
CA ALA A 212 -32.05 44.39 13.67
C ALA A 212 -32.28 45.91 13.76
N GLU A 213 -31.60 46.71 12.93
CA GLU A 213 -31.81 48.16 12.84
C GLU A 213 -33.23 48.50 12.37
N VAL A 214 -33.73 47.84 11.31
CA VAL A 214 -35.12 47.99 10.84
C VAL A 214 -36.12 47.67 11.96
N ASN A 215 -35.88 46.60 12.72
CA ASN A 215 -36.72 46.23 13.85
C ASN A 215 -36.68 47.27 14.97
N SER A 216 -35.49 47.81 15.30
CA SER A 216 -35.36 48.87 16.30
C SER A 216 -36.07 50.17 15.87
N LEU A 217 -35.97 50.56 14.60
CA LEU A 217 -36.68 51.71 14.05
C LEU A 217 -38.20 51.52 14.11
N ALA A 218 -38.70 50.32 13.78
CA ALA A 218 -40.12 49.99 13.91
C ALA A 218 -40.59 50.11 15.37
N GLU A 219 -39.86 49.50 16.30
CA GLU A 219 -40.16 49.58 17.74
C GLU A 219 -40.18 51.01 18.26
N GLN A 220 -39.21 51.85 17.86
CA GLN A 220 -39.19 53.26 18.23
C GLN A 220 -40.43 54.00 17.70
N LEU A 221 -40.82 53.78 16.45
CA LEU A 221 -42.01 54.40 15.86
C LEU A 221 -43.31 53.94 16.55
N ILE A 222 -43.39 52.66 16.93
CA ILE A 222 -44.54 52.10 17.66
C ILE A 222 -44.61 52.69 19.08
N ASN A 223 -43.47 52.77 19.79
CA ASN A 223 -43.41 53.35 21.13
C ASN A 223 -43.70 54.86 21.14
N ASP A 224 -43.37 55.56 20.06
CA ASP A 224 -43.71 56.98 19.84
C ASP A 224 -45.19 57.19 19.44
N GLU A 225 -46.02 56.13 19.45
CA GLU A 225 -47.44 56.13 19.07
C GLU A 225 -47.69 56.73 17.66
N HIS A 226 -46.87 56.33 16.68
CA HIS A 226 -46.95 56.85 15.32
C HIS A 226 -48.33 56.56 14.68
N PRO A 227 -48.98 57.52 13.97
CA PRO A 227 -50.32 57.33 13.39
C PRO A 227 -50.44 56.18 12.37
N GLU A 228 -49.32 55.77 11.77
CA GLU A 228 -49.23 54.65 10.82
C GLU A 228 -48.68 53.35 11.44
N GLU A 229 -48.95 53.11 12.72
CA GLU A 229 -48.48 51.93 13.47
C GLU A 229 -48.74 50.61 12.73
N GLU A 230 -49.93 50.44 12.14
CA GLU A 230 -50.31 49.21 11.43
C GLU A 230 -49.44 49.00 10.17
N THR A 231 -49.19 50.06 9.40
CA THR A 231 -48.30 50.02 8.24
C THR A 231 -46.88 49.64 8.65
N ILE A 232 -46.40 50.21 9.76
CA ILE A 232 -45.06 49.93 10.31
C ILE A 232 -44.94 48.47 10.71
N LYS A 233 -45.90 47.95 11.48
CA LYS A 233 -45.95 46.53 11.88
C LYS A 233 -46.00 45.60 10.68
N GLN A 234 -46.84 45.91 9.69
CA GLN A 234 -46.94 45.10 8.47
C GLN A 234 -45.59 45.04 7.73
N LYS A 235 -44.90 46.17 7.57
CA LYS A 235 -43.59 46.23 6.90
C LYS A 235 -42.47 45.57 7.68
N GLN A 236 -42.47 45.72 9.00
CA GLN A 236 -41.56 45.00 9.89
C GLN A 236 -41.74 43.48 9.75
N GLN A 237 -43.00 43.01 9.77
CA GLN A 237 -43.31 41.60 9.61
C GLN A 237 -42.89 41.07 8.23
N GLU A 238 -43.15 41.81 7.15
CA GLU A 238 -42.73 41.45 5.79
C GLU A 238 -41.21 41.21 5.70
N VAL A 239 -40.42 42.14 6.26
CA VAL A 239 -38.94 42.01 6.32
C VAL A 239 -38.51 40.79 7.14
N ASN A 240 -39.11 40.59 8.32
CA ASN A 240 -38.74 39.48 9.20
C ASN A 240 -39.10 38.11 8.61
N GLU A 241 -40.25 37.99 7.96
CA GLU A 241 -40.66 36.75 7.28
C GLU A 241 -39.75 36.43 6.09
N ALA A 242 -39.41 37.44 5.28
CA ALA A 242 -38.47 37.29 4.16
C ALA A 242 -37.07 36.91 4.65
N TRP A 243 -36.59 37.54 5.74
CA TRP A 243 -35.31 37.23 6.37
C TRP A 243 -35.26 35.80 6.90
N LEU A 244 -36.30 35.36 7.61
CA LEU A 244 -36.39 34.01 8.14
C LEU A 244 -36.38 32.96 7.02
N ARG A 245 -37.12 33.21 5.93
CA ARG A 245 -37.12 32.35 4.75
C ARG A 245 -35.73 32.24 4.13
N LEU A 246 -35.05 33.37 3.91
CA LEU A 246 -33.70 33.38 3.34
C LEU A 246 -32.72 32.58 4.22
N ARG A 247 -32.79 32.71 5.55
CA ARG A 247 -31.98 31.92 6.48
C ARG A 247 -32.25 30.42 6.37
N GLN A 248 -33.51 30.02 6.27
CA GLN A 248 -33.88 28.60 6.10
C GLN A 248 -33.37 28.04 4.76
N LEU A 249 -33.54 28.79 3.67
CA LEU A 249 -33.02 28.40 2.35
C LEU A 249 -31.49 28.32 2.34
N SER A 250 -30.81 29.25 3.02
CA SER A 250 -29.37 29.23 3.20
C SER A 250 -28.90 27.96 3.92
N LEU A 251 -29.55 27.58 5.03
CA LEU A 251 -29.22 26.34 5.76
C LEU A 251 -29.41 25.10 4.88
N LEU A 252 -30.53 25.01 4.16
CA LEU A 252 -30.79 23.90 3.23
C LEU A 252 -29.74 23.83 2.12
N ARG A 253 -29.33 24.98 1.56
CA ARG A 253 -28.26 25.02 0.55
C ARG A 253 -26.93 24.55 1.12
N GLN A 254 -26.60 24.96 2.35
CA GLN A 254 -25.38 24.54 3.04
C GLN A 254 -25.32 23.02 3.18
N GLU A 255 -26.41 22.40 3.65
CA GLU A 255 -26.52 20.94 3.78
C GLU A 255 -26.36 20.23 2.44
N ARG A 256 -27.00 20.75 1.38
CA ARG A 256 -26.91 20.18 0.03
C ARG A 256 -25.51 20.32 -0.58
N LEU A 257 -24.86 21.47 -0.44
CA LEU A 257 -23.48 21.68 -0.91
C LEU A 257 -22.48 20.81 -0.15
N PHE A 258 -22.69 20.61 1.16
CA PHE A 258 -21.89 19.70 1.95
C PHE A 258 -22.06 18.25 1.49
N GLY A 259 -23.30 17.80 1.28
CA GLY A 259 -23.59 16.47 0.75
C GLY A 259 -23.01 16.23 -0.64
N ALA A 260 -23.15 17.20 -1.54
CA ALA A 260 -22.54 17.14 -2.88
C ALA A 260 -21.01 17.00 -2.80
N HIS A 261 -20.36 17.74 -1.90
CA HIS A 261 -18.92 17.64 -1.68
C HIS A 261 -18.50 16.26 -1.15
N GLU A 262 -19.21 15.71 -0.17
CA GLU A 262 -18.94 14.36 0.34
C GLU A 262 -19.03 13.29 -0.78
N ILE A 263 -20.08 13.37 -1.61
CA ILE A 263 -20.30 12.45 -2.71
C ILE A 263 -19.20 12.58 -3.78
N GLN A 264 -18.85 13.81 -4.17
CA GLN A 264 -17.80 14.02 -5.19
C GLN A 264 -16.42 13.62 -4.69
N ARG A 265 -16.12 13.82 -3.40
CA ARG A 265 -14.89 13.32 -2.78
C ARG A 265 -14.83 11.79 -2.84
N PHE A 266 -15.92 11.12 -2.47
CA PHE A 266 -16.01 9.66 -2.60
C PHE A 266 -15.83 9.19 -4.05
N ASN A 267 -16.47 9.85 -5.02
CA ASN A 267 -16.33 9.51 -6.43
C ASN A 267 -14.87 9.65 -6.91
N ARG A 268 -14.17 10.72 -6.51
CA ARG A 268 -12.74 10.89 -6.83
C ARG A 268 -11.89 9.78 -6.24
N ASP A 269 -12.04 9.48 -4.95
CA ASP A 269 -11.27 8.43 -4.28
C ASP A 269 -11.56 7.03 -4.89
N ALA A 270 -12.81 6.81 -5.31
CA ALA A 270 -13.25 5.64 -6.06
C ALA A 270 -12.57 5.53 -7.43
N ASP A 271 -12.57 6.61 -8.22
CA ASP A 271 -11.95 6.67 -9.54
C ASP A 271 -10.44 6.50 -9.49
N GLU A 272 -9.77 7.09 -8.51
CA GLU A 272 -8.35 6.89 -8.25
C GLU A 272 -8.05 5.43 -7.92
N THR A 273 -8.88 4.80 -7.08
CA THR A 273 -8.73 3.39 -6.71
C THR A 273 -9.00 2.46 -7.89
N ILE A 274 -10.02 2.74 -8.71
CA ILE A 274 -10.29 2.00 -9.95
C ILE A 274 -9.12 2.13 -10.93
N SER A 275 -8.58 3.34 -11.09
CA SER A 275 -7.41 3.57 -11.95
C SER A 275 -6.20 2.77 -11.48
N TRP A 276 -5.95 2.72 -10.16
CA TRP A 276 -4.88 1.91 -9.58
C TRP A 276 -5.12 0.40 -9.78
N ILE A 277 -6.38 -0.06 -9.64
CA ILE A 277 -6.77 -1.44 -9.95
C ILE A 277 -6.49 -1.79 -11.41
N LEU A 278 -6.85 -0.91 -12.36
CA LEU A 278 -6.62 -1.12 -13.79
C LEU A 278 -5.12 -1.12 -14.15
N GLU A 279 -4.32 -0.30 -13.48
CA GLU A 279 -2.85 -0.34 -13.63
C GLU A 279 -2.29 -1.70 -13.23
N LYS A 280 -2.72 -2.24 -12.07
CA LYS A 280 -2.30 -3.58 -11.61
C LYS A 280 -2.87 -4.68 -12.50
N ASP A 281 -4.07 -4.53 -13.03
CA ASP A 281 -4.69 -5.47 -13.97
C ASP A 281 -3.82 -5.61 -15.24
N ALA A 282 -3.30 -4.50 -15.76
CA ALA A 282 -2.41 -4.51 -16.92
C ALA A 282 -1.10 -5.28 -16.63
N VAL A 283 -0.54 -5.13 -15.43
CA VAL A 283 0.67 -5.87 -15.00
C VAL A 283 0.39 -7.37 -14.87
N LEU A 284 -0.77 -7.75 -14.33
CA LEU A 284 -1.16 -9.15 -14.14
C LEU A 284 -1.59 -9.85 -15.43
N SER A 285 -1.97 -9.11 -16.46
CA SER A 285 -2.42 -9.64 -17.75
C SER A 285 -1.28 -10.10 -18.68
N SER A 286 -0.04 -10.09 -18.21
CA SER A 286 1.08 -10.70 -18.94
C SER A 286 0.96 -12.23 -18.96
N ASP A 287 1.20 -12.86 -20.11
CA ASP A 287 1.32 -14.33 -20.23
C ASP A 287 2.77 -14.83 -20.14
N ASP A 288 3.71 -13.97 -19.71
CA ASP A 288 5.09 -14.38 -19.44
C ASP A 288 5.20 -15.07 -18.08
N TYR A 289 5.53 -16.37 -18.13
CA TYR A 289 5.75 -17.23 -16.96
C TYR A 289 7.21 -17.67 -16.80
N GLY A 290 8.13 -17.20 -17.66
CA GLY A 290 9.53 -17.60 -17.64
C GLY A 290 9.83 -18.87 -18.44
N ARG A 291 11.08 -18.99 -18.90
CA ARG A 291 11.55 -20.06 -19.80
C ARG A 291 12.64 -20.95 -19.19
N ASP A 292 13.15 -20.54 -18.04
CA ASP A 292 14.21 -21.19 -17.28
C ASP A 292 13.99 -20.92 -15.78
N LEU A 293 14.65 -21.69 -14.92
CA LEU A 293 14.43 -21.62 -13.47
C LEU A 293 14.69 -20.22 -12.90
N ALA A 294 15.74 -19.54 -13.37
CA ALA A 294 16.12 -18.21 -12.89
C ALA A 294 15.09 -17.14 -13.28
N SER A 295 14.58 -17.17 -14.51
CA SER A 295 13.55 -16.25 -15.00
C SER A 295 12.22 -16.45 -14.29
N VAL A 296 11.79 -17.69 -14.04
CA VAL A 296 10.57 -17.97 -13.28
C VAL A 296 10.69 -17.44 -11.84
N GLN A 297 11.80 -17.72 -11.16
CA GLN A 297 12.04 -17.23 -9.80
C GLN A 297 12.06 -15.69 -9.72
N ALA A 298 12.61 -15.01 -10.73
CA ALA A 298 12.56 -13.55 -10.81
C ALA A 298 11.12 -13.04 -11.00
N LEU A 299 10.31 -13.72 -11.81
CA LEU A 299 8.89 -13.39 -12.00
C LEU A 299 8.06 -13.65 -10.74
N GLN A 300 8.31 -14.73 -10.00
CA GLN A 300 7.68 -15.00 -8.69
C GLN A 300 7.96 -13.87 -7.70
N ARG A 301 9.22 -13.44 -7.53
CA ARG A 301 9.57 -12.30 -6.66
C ARG A 301 8.88 -10.99 -7.09
N LYS A 302 8.77 -10.76 -8.41
CA LYS A 302 8.03 -9.60 -8.93
C LYS A 302 6.55 -9.71 -8.59
N HIS A 303 5.97 -10.90 -8.68
CA HIS A 303 4.57 -11.16 -8.32
C HIS A 303 4.31 -10.99 -6.82
N GLU A 304 5.22 -11.43 -5.95
CA GLU A 304 5.15 -11.15 -4.49
C GLU A 304 5.12 -9.64 -4.20
N GLY A 305 5.79 -8.83 -5.01
CA GLY A 305 5.68 -7.37 -4.96
C GLY A 305 4.27 -6.88 -5.29
N VAL A 306 3.66 -7.44 -6.34
CA VAL A 306 2.27 -7.14 -6.69
C VAL A 306 1.30 -7.58 -5.59
N GLU A 307 1.49 -8.75 -4.98
CA GLU A 307 0.64 -9.22 -3.87
C GLU A 307 0.66 -8.27 -2.66
N ARG A 308 1.81 -7.64 -2.37
CA ARG A 308 1.89 -6.60 -1.32
C ARG A 308 1.11 -5.34 -1.70
N ASP A 309 1.18 -4.91 -2.96
CA ASP A 309 0.38 -3.77 -3.45
C ASP A 309 -1.12 -4.09 -3.38
N LEU A 310 -1.51 -5.35 -3.68
CA LEU A 310 -2.89 -5.81 -3.58
C LEU A 310 -3.40 -5.77 -2.14
N ALA A 311 -2.58 -6.08 -1.13
CA ALA A 311 -3.00 -5.97 0.27
C ALA A 311 -3.36 -4.52 0.65
N ALA A 312 -2.56 -3.54 0.21
CA ALA A 312 -2.87 -2.12 0.43
C ALA A 312 -4.12 -1.66 -0.35
N LEU A 313 -4.33 -2.17 -1.56
CA LEU A 313 -5.55 -1.94 -2.33
C LEU A 313 -6.79 -2.53 -1.63
N GLU A 314 -6.68 -3.71 -1.01
CA GLU A 314 -7.78 -4.36 -0.28
C GLU A 314 -8.28 -3.48 0.87
N GLU A 315 -7.37 -2.89 1.65
CA GLU A 315 -7.71 -1.96 2.72
C GLU A 315 -8.46 -0.72 2.19
N LYS A 316 -8.00 -0.14 1.07
CA LYS A 316 -8.68 0.99 0.42
C LYS A 316 -10.08 0.62 -0.08
N VAL A 317 -10.23 -0.54 -0.72
CA VAL A 317 -11.53 -1.02 -1.23
C VAL A 317 -12.51 -1.24 -0.07
N ILE A 318 -12.05 -1.79 1.07
CA ILE A 318 -12.88 -1.95 2.27
C ILE A 318 -13.31 -0.59 2.82
N ALA A 319 -12.38 0.37 2.93
CA ALA A 319 -12.68 1.71 3.40
C ALA A 319 -13.71 2.43 2.51
N LEU A 320 -13.54 2.37 1.19
CA LEU A 320 -14.49 2.96 0.22
C LEU A 320 -15.85 2.27 0.23
N THR A 321 -15.87 0.95 0.44
CA THR A 321 -17.13 0.19 0.58
C THR A 321 -17.91 0.64 1.81
N ALA A 322 -17.23 0.86 2.94
CA ALA A 322 -17.82 1.36 4.17
C ALA A 322 -18.26 2.84 4.04
N GLU A 323 -17.45 3.66 3.36
CA GLU A 323 -17.80 5.06 3.04
C GLU A 323 -19.08 5.12 2.19
N ALA A 324 -19.16 4.31 1.13
CA ALA A 324 -20.34 4.23 0.27
C ALA A 324 -21.59 3.79 1.06
N ASP A 325 -21.45 2.83 1.98
CA ASP A 325 -22.55 2.42 2.85
C ASP A 325 -23.02 3.52 3.80
N ARG A 326 -22.10 4.31 4.35
CA ARG A 326 -22.48 5.49 5.16
C ARG A 326 -23.17 6.54 4.31
N LEU A 327 -22.61 6.87 3.14
CA LEU A 327 -23.13 7.94 2.29
C LEU A 327 -24.51 7.63 1.73
N LYS A 328 -24.82 6.37 1.39
CA LYS A 328 -26.15 5.97 0.91
C LYS A 328 -27.26 6.15 1.96
N ASP A 329 -26.88 6.06 3.24
CA ASP A 329 -27.81 6.16 4.38
C ASP A 329 -28.06 7.63 4.75
N ILE A 330 -27.10 8.52 4.48
CA ILE A 330 -27.24 9.98 4.68
C ILE A 330 -27.91 10.63 3.45
N HIS A 331 -27.47 10.29 2.24
CA HIS A 331 -27.86 10.96 0.99
C HIS A 331 -28.76 10.06 0.13
N HIS A 332 -30.05 10.03 0.47
CA HIS A 332 -31.01 9.09 -0.14
C HIS A 332 -31.26 9.32 -1.65
N GLU A 333 -31.21 10.56 -2.14
CA GLU A 333 -31.47 10.88 -3.54
C GLU A 333 -30.38 10.34 -4.48
N GLN A 334 -29.11 10.33 -4.04
CA GLN A 334 -27.94 9.90 -4.80
C GLN A 334 -27.54 8.44 -4.52
N LYS A 335 -28.35 7.72 -3.73
CA LYS A 335 -28.15 6.32 -3.38
C LYS A 335 -27.88 5.40 -4.58
N PRO A 336 -28.60 5.48 -5.73
CA PRO A 336 -28.32 4.63 -6.88
C PRO A 336 -26.89 4.83 -7.42
N GLN A 337 -26.46 6.08 -7.59
CA GLN A 337 -25.14 6.41 -8.10
C GLN A 337 -24.01 5.93 -7.18
N ILE A 338 -24.15 6.15 -5.87
CA ILE A 338 -23.17 5.67 -4.87
C ILE A 338 -23.11 4.13 -4.90
N GLN A 339 -24.26 3.46 -5.01
CA GLN A 339 -24.34 2.01 -5.04
C GLN A 339 -23.72 1.42 -6.33
N ASP A 340 -23.96 2.04 -7.48
CA ASP A 340 -23.36 1.62 -8.76
C ASP A 340 -21.83 1.76 -8.70
N LYS A 341 -21.33 2.86 -8.15
CA LYS A 341 -19.89 3.09 -7.99
C LYS A 341 -19.23 2.10 -7.03
N LYS A 342 -19.91 1.79 -5.93
CA LYS A 342 -19.49 0.74 -4.98
C LYS A 342 -19.40 -0.63 -5.66
N LEU A 343 -20.40 -0.99 -6.47
CA LEU A 343 -20.41 -2.25 -7.22
C LEU A 343 -19.27 -2.30 -8.23
N GLU A 344 -19.03 -1.22 -8.96
CA GLU A 344 -17.92 -1.11 -9.92
C GLU A 344 -16.56 -1.37 -9.26
N ILE A 345 -16.25 -0.72 -8.14
CA ILE A 345 -15.01 -0.98 -7.38
C ILE A 345 -14.95 -2.45 -6.96
N GLY A 346 -16.03 -3.00 -6.40
CA GLY A 346 -16.09 -4.36 -5.90
C GLY A 346 -15.88 -5.42 -7.00
N GLU A 347 -16.48 -5.21 -8.17
CA GLU A 347 -16.32 -6.11 -9.32
C GLU A 347 -14.91 -6.04 -9.91
N ASN A 348 -14.35 -4.85 -10.07
CA ASN A 348 -12.98 -4.67 -10.55
C ASN A 348 -11.96 -5.29 -9.58
N TRP A 349 -12.16 -5.09 -8.26
CA TRP A 349 -11.34 -5.72 -7.23
C TRP A 349 -11.41 -7.25 -7.27
N LYS A 350 -12.63 -7.81 -7.37
CA LYS A 350 -12.82 -9.27 -7.45
C LYS A 350 -12.15 -9.86 -8.67
N LYS A 351 -12.27 -9.21 -9.84
CA LYS A 351 -11.59 -9.63 -11.08
C LYS A 351 -10.08 -9.60 -10.94
N LEU A 352 -9.53 -8.52 -10.38
CA LEU A 352 -8.09 -8.38 -10.16
C LEU A 352 -7.54 -9.46 -9.22
N LYS A 353 -8.23 -9.73 -8.10
CA LYS A 353 -7.86 -10.76 -7.13
C LYS A 353 -7.85 -12.16 -7.77
N ALA A 354 -8.86 -12.48 -8.57
CA ALA A 354 -8.92 -13.74 -9.31
C ALA A 354 -7.75 -13.89 -10.30
N LYS A 355 -7.44 -12.85 -11.07
CA LYS A 355 -6.27 -12.83 -11.98
C LYS A 355 -4.94 -12.97 -11.24
N ALA A 356 -4.80 -12.32 -10.08
CA ALA A 356 -3.59 -12.43 -9.26
C ALA A 356 -3.38 -13.88 -8.80
N THR A 357 -4.43 -14.52 -8.28
CA THR A 357 -4.39 -15.93 -7.88
C THR A 357 -4.08 -16.86 -9.05
N ASP A 358 -4.73 -16.68 -10.20
CA ASP A 358 -4.45 -17.48 -11.41
C ASP A 358 -3.01 -17.31 -11.89
N ARG A 359 -2.50 -16.08 -11.91
CA ARG A 359 -1.10 -15.83 -12.27
C ARG A 359 -0.13 -16.51 -11.30
N LYS A 360 -0.42 -16.50 -10.00
CA LYS A 360 0.39 -17.18 -8.99
C LYS A 360 0.46 -18.69 -9.25
N THR A 361 -0.70 -19.33 -9.45
CA THR A 361 -0.73 -20.77 -9.74
C THR A 361 0.02 -21.11 -11.01
N ARG A 362 -0.13 -20.31 -12.08
CA ARG A 362 0.61 -20.53 -13.34
C ARG A 362 2.12 -20.31 -13.21
N LEU A 363 2.56 -19.35 -12.39
CA LEU A 363 3.98 -19.15 -12.09
C LEU A 363 4.56 -20.30 -11.26
N ASP A 364 3.81 -20.82 -10.30
CA ASP A 364 4.22 -21.96 -9.47
C ASP A 364 4.30 -23.23 -10.32
N ASP A 365 3.33 -23.48 -11.18
CA ASP A 365 3.34 -24.56 -12.18
C ASP A 365 4.59 -24.48 -13.07
N ALA A 366 4.85 -23.30 -13.66
CA ALA A 366 6.04 -23.06 -14.47
C ALA A 366 7.35 -23.28 -13.67
N TYR A 367 7.37 -22.90 -12.39
CA TYR A 367 8.51 -23.09 -11.51
C TYR A 367 8.82 -24.57 -11.30
N TYR A 368 7.81 -25.36 -10.92
CA TYR A 368 8.00 -26.79 -10.71
C TYR A 368 8.43 -27.51 -11.99
N LEU A 369 7.85 -27.15 -13.14
CA LEU A 369 8.28 -27.67 -14.44
C LEU A 369 9.75 -27.33 -14.73
N GLN A 370 10.14 -26.06 -14.60
CA GLN A 370 11.51 -25.65 -14.92
C GLN A 370 12.55 -26.22 -13.94
N ARG A 371 12.17 -26.43 -12.67
CA ARG A 371 13.01 -27.14 -11.70
C ARG A 371 13.24 -28.58 -12.14
N PHE A 372 12.17 -29.32 -12.43
CA PHE A 372 12.26 -30.68 -12.94
C PHE A 372 13.12 -30.77 -14.21
N LEU A 373 12.92 -29.87 -15.18
CA LEU A 373 13.69 -29.85 -16.42
C LEU A 373 15.16 -29.47 -16.21
N ALA A 374 15.49 -28.66 -15.19
CA ALA A 374 16.86 -28.36 -14.82
C ALA A 374 17.55 -29.61 -14.26
N ASP A 375 16.93 -30.29 -13.30
CA ASP A 375 17.48 -31.50 -12.69
C ASP A 375 17.60 -32.64 -13.71
N PHE A 376 16.60 -32.81 -14.58
CA PHE A 376 16.67 -33.75 -15.70
C PHE A 376 17.87 -33.49 -16.61
N ARG A 377 18.12 -32.23 -17.00
CA ARG A 377 19.25 -31.87 -17.88
C ARG A 377 20.59 -32.13 -17.20
N ASP A 378 20.70 -31.79 -15.92
CA ASP A 378 21.90 -32.04 -15.12
C ASP A 378 22.22 -33.53 -15.04
N LEU A 379 21.23 -34.36 -14.68
CA LEU A 379 21.41 -35.81 -14.57
C LEU A 379 21.75 -36.47 -15.91
N VAL A 380 21.09 -36.08 -17.00
CA VAL A 380 21.40 -36.64 -18.34
C VAL A 380 22.80 -36.21 -18.81
N SER A 381 23.20 -34.97 -18.57
CA SER A 381 24.57 -34.51 -18.87
C SER A 381 25.58 -35.33 -18.07
N TRP A 382 25.35 -35.49 -16.77
CA TRP A 382 26.24 -36.26 -15.90
C TRP A 382 26.31 -37.74 -16.30
N ILE A 383 25.18 -38.38 -16.66
CA ILE A 383 25.18 -39.75 -17.19
C ILE A 383 26.06 -39.84 -18.43
N THR A 384 25.95 -38.87 -19.35
CA THR A 384 26.74 -38.84 -20.58
C THR A 384 28.24 -38.73 -20.28
N ASP A 385 28.61 -37.87 -19.34
CA ASP A 385 30.00 -37.70 -18.89
C ASP A 385 30.53 -38.96 -18.19
N MET A 386 29.74 -39.59 -17.30
CA MET A 386 30.12 -40.82 -16.61
C MET A 386 30.28 -42.00 -17.58
N ASN A 387 29.39 -42.14 -18.56
CA ASN A 387 29.52 -43.13 -19.63
C ASN A 387 30.85 -42.95 -20.39
N ALA A 388 31.23 -41.70 -20.71
CA ALA A 388 32.48 -41.41 -21.38
C ALA A 388 33.70 -41.79 -20.51
N ILE A 389 33.64 -41.54 -19.20
CA ILE A 389 34.70 -41.92 -18.24
C ILE A 389 34.86 -43.45 -18.18
N ILE A 390 33.76 -44.19 -18.04
CA ILE A 390 33.79 -45.67 -17.97
C ILE A 390 34.35 -46.29 -19.25
N LEU A 391 34.05 -45.70 -20.41
CA LEU A 391 34.53 -46.18 -21.72
C LEU A 391 36.00 -45.82 -22.02
N ALA A 392 36.56 -44.79 -21.37
CA ALA A 392 37.87 -44.25 -21.72
C ALA A 392 39.05 -45.15 -21.32
N ASP A 393 38.88 -45.99 -20.30
CA ASP A 393 39.98 -46.78 -19.76
C ASP A 393 40.41 -47.90 -20.72
N GLU A 394 41.71 -48.16 -20.81
CA GLU A 394 42.28 -49.26 -21.60
C GLU A 394 42.55 -50.49 -20.73
N ARG A 395 42.80 -51.64 -21.37
CA ARG A 395 43.05 -52.91 -20.68
C ARG A 395 44.43 -52.92 -20.04
N ALA A 396 44.53 -53.45 -18.82
CA ALA A 396 45.80 -53.62 -18.13
C ALA A 396 46.68 -54.70 -18.76
N LYS A 397 48.00 -54.53 -18.61
CA LYS A 397 49.03 -55.45 -19.12
C LYS A 397 49.75 -56.22 -18.01
N ASP A 398 49.41 -55.94 -16.76
CA ASP A 398 49.94 -56.56 -15.56
C ASP A 398 48.89 -56.58 -14.44
N VAL A 399 49.18 -57.33 -13.37
CA VAL A 399 48.27 -57.51 -12.23
C VAL A 399 48.01 -56.19 -11.51
N ALA A 400 49.06 -55.40 -11.26
CA ALA A 400 48.93 -54.13 -10.55
C ALA A 400 48.05 -53.11 -11.32
N GLY A 401 48.19 -53.05 -12.64
CA GLY A 401 47.33 -52.23 -13.48
C GLY A 401 45.87 -52.73 -13.50
N ALA A 402 45.65 -54.04 -13.46
CA ALA A 402 44.30 -54.60 -13.42
C ALA A 402 43.60 -54.32 -12.07
N GLU A 403 44.34 -54.44 -10.95
CA GLU A 403 43.87 -54.05 -9.61
C GLU A 403 43.50 -52.56 -9.57
N ALA A 404 44.37 -51.68 -10.09
CA ALA A 404 44.11 -50.24 -10.12
C ALA A 404 42.87 -49.87 -10.97
N LEU A 405 42.63 -50.57 -12.07
CA LEU A 405 41.41 -50.38 -12.88
C LEU A 405 40.15 -50.82 -12.13
N LEU A 406 40.19 -51.95 -11.41
CA LEU A 406 39.07 -52.41 -10.58
C LEU A 406 38.76 -51.44 -9.45
N ASP A 407 39.78 -50.93 -8.76
CA ASP A 407 39.62 -49.95 -7.69
C ASP A 407 38.97 -48.67 -8.22
N LYS A 408 39.49 -48.10 -9.32
CA LYS A 408 38.90 -46.91 -9.96
C LYS A 408 37.46 -47.17 -10.44
N HIS A 409 37.18 -48.36 -10.96
CA HIS A 409 35.83 -48.72 -11.39
C HIS A 409 34.83 -48.82 -10.21
N ASN A 410 35.30 -49.27 -9.05
CA ASN A 410 34.52 -49.23 -7.80
C ASN A 410 34.32 -47.80 -7.28
N GLU A 411 35.28 -46.90 -7.48
CA GLU A 411 35.07 -45.46 -7.19
C GLU A 411 33.95 -44.88 -8.05
N HIS A 412 33.91 -45.18 -9.35
CA HIS A 412 32.81 -44.78 -10.23
C HIS A 412 31.46 -45.32 -9.77
N LYS A 413 31.41 -46.54 -9.20
CA LYS A 413 30.18 -47.07 -8.58
C LYS A 413 29.73 -46.22 -7.40
N GLY A 414 30.67 -45.81 -6.55
CA GLY A 414 30.39 -44.91 -5.43
C GLY A 414 29.80 -43.57 -5.89
N GLU A 415 30.30 -43.00 -6.99
CA GLU A 415 29.75 -41.77 -7.59
C GLU A 415 28.34 -41.95 -8.16
N ILE A 416 28.05 -43.12 -8.75
CA ILE A 416 26.72 -43.47 -9.24
C ILE A 416 25.74 -43.60 -8.06
N ASP A 417 26.12 -44.33 -7.01
CA ASP A 417 25.27 -44.57 -5.85
C ASP A 417 25.00 -43.29 -5.04
N ALA A 418 25.99 -42.39 -4.94
CA ALA A 418 25.83 -41.09 -4.29
C ALA A 418 24.80 -40.19 -4.98
N ARG A 419 24.45 -40.46 -6.25
CA ARG A 419 23.45 -39.70 -7.02
C ARG A 419 22.07 -40.35 -7.03
N GLU A 420 21.89 -41.49 -6.37
CA GLU A 420 20.60 -42.19 -6.32
C GLU A 420 19.48 -41.28 -5.79
N ASP A 421 19.76 -40.52 -4.73
CA ASP A 421 18.82 -39.56 -4.15
C ASP A 421 18.40 -38.49 -5.16
N SER A 422 19.32 -38.01 -6.00
CA SER A 422 19.00 -37.04 -7.06
C SER A 422 18.06 -37.64 -8.10
N PHE A 423 18.30 -38.87 -8.55
CA PHE A 423 17.40 -39.57 -9.48
C PHE A 423 16.02 -39.79 -8.87
N GLN A 424 15.96 -40.20 -7.60
CA GLN A 424 14.71 -40.43 -6.87
C GLN A 424 13.92 -39.13 -6.74
N ASN A 425 14.56 -38.04 -6.29
CA ASN A 425 13.93 -36.73 -6.14
C ASN A 425 13.37 -36.19 -7.46
N THR A 426 14.15 -36.24 -8.54
CA THR A 426 13.69 -35.80 -9.87
C THR A 426 12.52 -36.66 -10.38
N THR A 427 12.54 -37.98 -10.08
CA THR A 427 11.45 -38.89 -10.44
C THR A 427 10.18 -38.58 -9.66
N GLU A 428 10.28 -38.33 -8.36
CA GLU A 428 9.15 -37.96 -7.51
C GLU A 428 8.56 -36.61 -7.90
N ASP A 429 9.41 -35.60 -8.15
CA ASP A 429 8.97 -34.28 -8.62
C ASP A 429 8.24 -34.38 -9.96
N GLY A 430 8.79 -35.12 -10.92
CA GLY A 430 8.13 -35.35 -12.20
C GLY A 430 6.83 -36.13 -12.06
N THR A 431 6.77 -37.15 -11.20
CA THR A 431 5.57 -37.95 -10.98
C THR A 431 4.46 -37.11 -10.36
N LYS A 432 4.77 -36.27 -9.37
CA LYS A 432 3.82 -35.32 -8.78
C LYS A 432 3.25 -34.36 -9.82
N LEU A 433 4.06 -33.88 -10.76
CA LEU A 433 3.60 -33.03 -11.87
C LEU A 433 2.65 -33.77 -12.82
N VAL A 434 2.86 -35.06 -13.05
CA VAL A 434 1.96 -35.87 -13.88
C VAL A 434 0.64 -36.14 -13.13
N GLU A 435 0.71 -36.46 -11.84
CA GLU A 435 -0.46 -36.74 -10.99
C GLU A 435 -1.35 -35.50 -10.78
N SER A 436 -0.75 -34.30 -10.70
CA SER A 436 -1.48 -33.03 -10.61
C SER A 436 -2.13 -32.60 -11.94
N ASN A 437 -1.99 -33.39 -13.00
CA ASN A 437 -2.47 -33.09 -14.35
C ASN A 437 -1.92 -31.75 -14.87
N HIS A 438 -0.64 -31.49 -14.61
CA HIS A 438 0.08 -30.30 -15.05
C HIS A 438 0.00 -30.14 -16.59
N PHE A 439 -0.01 -28.90 -17.09
CA PHE A 439 -0.19 -28.64 -18.54
C PHE A 439 0.87 -29.30 -19.43
N ALA A 440 2.06 -29.58 -18.88
CA ALA A 440 3.17 -30.26 -19.56
C ALA A 440 3.35 -31.73 -19.13
N ALA A 441 2.31 -32.38 -18.57
CA ALA A 441 2.41 -33.75 -18.04
C ALA A 441 2.93 -34.77 -19.07
N ASP A 442 2.56 -34.64 -20.34
CA ASP A 442 3.05 -35.52 -21.40
C ASP A 442 4.57 -35.37 -21.64
N GLU A 443 5.06 -34.13 -21.69
CA GLU A 443 6.50 -33.86 -21.79
C GLU A 443 7.24 -34.41 -20.58
N VAL A 444 6.74 -34.16 -19.36
CA VAL A 444 7.35 -34.66 -18.12
C VAL A 444 7.42 -36.19 -18.14
N ARG A 445 6.35 -36.88 -18.56
CA ARG A 445 6.33 -38.35 -18.66
C ARG A 445 7.37 -38.87 -19.64
N ASP A 446 7.56 -38.20 -20.77
CA ASP A 446 8.60 -38.57 -21.73
C ASP A 446 10.01 -38.37 -21.16
N LYS A 447 10.26 -37.25 -20.46
CA LYS A 447 11.55 -37.01 -19.80
C LYS A 447 11.84 -38.02 -18.70
N LEU A 448 10.86 -38.38 -17.88
CA LEU A 448 11.00 -39.43 -16.87
C LEU A 448 11.38 -40.78 -17.49
N ARG A 449 10.72 -41.16 -18.59
CA ARG A 449 11.05 -42.40 -19.32
C ARG A 449 12.48 -42.37 -19.87
N ILE A 450 12.90 -41.25 -20.45
CA ILE A 450 14.28 -41.08 -20.96
C ILE A 450 15.27 -41.22 -19.80
N LEU A 451 15.06 -40.51 -18.69
CA LEU A 451 15.96 -40.54 -17.53
C LEU A 451 16.11 -41.95 -16.96
N SER A 452 14.99 -42.67 -16.81
CA SER A 452 14.99 -44.07 -16.34
C SER A 452 15.75 -44.99 -17.30
N THR A 453 15.58 -44.79 -18.61
CA THR A 453 16.26 -45.60 -19.63
C THR A 453 17.77 -45.34 -19.62
N GLU A 454 18.20 -44.08 -19.59
CA GLU A 454 19.63 -43.72 -19.57
C GLU A 454 20.31 -44.15 -18.27
N LYS A 455 19.62 -44.06 -17.12
CA LYS A 455 20.12 -44.62 -15.85
C LYS A 455 20.33 -46.13 -15.95
N HIS A 456 19.39 -46.87 -16.55
CA HIS A 456 19.53 -48.31 -16.70
C HIS A 456 20.72 -48.69 -17.59
N LYS A 457 20.89 -48.00 -18.73
CA LYS A 457 22.04 -48.19 -19.63
C LYS A 457 23.37 -47.90 -18.95
N LEU A 458 23.46 -46.87 -18.12
CA LEU A 458 24.67 -46.57 -17.35
C LEU A 458 25.04 -47.72 -16.40
N LEU A 459 24.04 -48.29 -15.69
CA LEU A 459 24.26 -49.42 -14.78
C LEU A 459 24.67 -50.69 -15.54
N GLU A 460 24.04 -50.94 -16.69
CA GLU A 460 24.40 -52.06 -17.58
C GLU A 460 25.83 -51.91 -18.10
N LEU A 461 26.20 -50.73 -18.61
CA LEU A 461 27.56 -50.43 -19.08
C LEU A 461 28.60 -50.61 -17.96
N TRP A 462 28.28 -50.14 -16.75
CA TRP A 462 29.15 -50.32 -15.59
C TRP A 462 29.35 -51.81 -15.31
N GLU A 463 28.28 -52.60 -15.28
CA GLU A 463 28.35 -54.04 -15.00
C GLU A 463 29.11 -54.82 -16.08
N GLU A 464 28.86 -54.53 -17.36
CA GLU A 464 29.63 -55.10 -18.48
C GLU A 464 31.13 -54.81 -18.33
N ARG A 465 31.46 -53.58 -17.91
CA ARG A 465 32.85 -53.17 -17.71
C ARG A 465 33.47 -53.81 -16.47
N ARG A 466 32.72 -54.01 -15.39
CA ARG A 466 33.15 -54.75 -14.20
C ARG A 466 33.59 -56.16 -14.57
N VAL A 467 32.73 -56.89 -15.28
CA VAL A 467 33.03 -58.26 -15.73
C VAL A 467 34.29 -58.28 -16.59
N LEU A 468 34.45 -57.32 -17.50
CA LEU A 468 35.65 -57.22 -18.35
C LEU A 468 36.94 -56.99 -17.53
N TYR A 469 36.89 -56.17 -16.48
CA TYR A 469 38.04 -55.91 -15.61
C TYR A 469 38.35 -57.08 -14.69
N GLU A 470 37.35 -57.78 -14.19
CA GLU A 470 37.54 -59.03 -13.43
C GLU A 470 38.19 -60.10 -14.30
N GLN A 471 37.68 -60.29 -15.53
CA GLN A 471 38.33 -61.15 -16.52
C GLN A 471 39.76 -60.67 -16.85
N CYS A 472 39.99 -59.36 -16.96
CA CYS A 472 41.34 -58.84 -17.17
C CYS A 472 42.28 -59.20 -16.01
N MET A 473 41.81 -59.07 -14.77
CA MET A 473 42.57 -59.44 -13.57
C MET A 473 42.89 -60.93 -13.55
N ASP A 474 41.89 -61.78 -13.80
CA ASP A 474 42.06 -63.23 -13.85
C ASP A 474 43.09 -63.65 -14.91
N LEU A 475 43.04 -63.04 -16.10
CA LEU A 475 44.05 -63.26 -17.14
C LEU A 475 45.43 -62.87 -16.63
N GLN A 476 45.61 -61.66 -16.08
CA GLN A 476 46.94 -61.20 -15.64
C GLN A 476 47.51 -62.07 -14.50
N LEU A 477 46.67 -62.57 -13.60
CA LEU A 477 47.06 -63.56 -12.59
C LEU A 477 47.52 -64.87 -13.23
N PHE A 478 46.76 -65.39 -14.20
CA PHE A 478 47.14 -66.60 -14.94
C PHE A 478 48.47 -66.43 -15.67
N LEU A 479 48.68 -65.32 -16.38
CA LEU A 479 49.92 -65.07 -17.12
C LEU A 479 51.11 -64.96 -16.17
N ARG A 480 50.98 -64.23 -15.05
CA ARG A 480 52.02 -64.12 -14.02
C ARG A 480 52.40 -65.49 -13.46
N ASP A 481 51.41 -66.28 -13.08
CA ASP A 481 51.66 -67.58 -12.43
C ASP A 481 52.20 -68.62 -13.42
N THR A 482 51.75 -68.57 -14.68
CA THR A 482 52.33 -69.36 -15.78
C THR A 482 53.79 -68.98 -16.03
N GLU A 483 54.13 -67.68 -16.04
CA GLU A 483 55.51 -67.21 -16.22
C GLU A 483 56.43 -67.67 -15.06
N GLN A 484 55.91 -67.66 -13.82
CA GLN A 484 56.63 -68.21 -12.67
C GLN A 484 56.85 -69.72 -12.82
N ALA A 485 55.85 -70.47 -13.27
CA ALA A 485 55.97 -71.90 -13.54
C ALA A 485 56.98 -72.18 -14.65
N ASP A 486 56.93 -71.44 -15.76
CA ASP A 486 57.87 -71.55 -16.88
C ASP A 486 59.32 -71.24 -16.46
N THR A 487 59.52 -70.21 -15.64
CA THR A 487 60.84 -69.87 -15.10
C THR A 487 61.38 -70.98 -14.21
N TRP A 488 60.52 -71.61 -13.40
CA TRP A 488 60.89 -72.76 -12.58
C TRP A 488 61.21 -73.99 -13.45
N MET A 489 60.38 -74.32 -14.44
CA MET A 489 60.60 -75.44 -15.35
C MET A 489 61.91 -75.29 -16.11
N THR A 490 62.20 -74.09 -16.63
CA THR A 490 63.45 -73.80 -17.33
C THR A 490 64.69 -74.12 -16.48
N LYS A 491 64.65 -73.83 -15.17
CA LYS A 491 65.73 -74.20 -14.24
C LYS A 491 65.84 -75.70 -14.03
N GLN A 492 64.71 -76.42 -13.98
CA GLN A 492 64.70 -77.88 -13.83
C GLN A 492 65.16 -78.60 -15.10
N GLU A 493 64.74 -78.11 -16.28
CA GLU A 493 65.21 -78.60 -17.56
C GLU A 493 66.73 -78.45 -17.68
N ALA A 494 67.27 -77.30 -17.26
CA ALA A 494 68.72 -77.09 -17.23
C ALA A 494 69.46 -78.05 -16.28
N PHE A 495 68.85 -78.46 -15.16
CA PHE A 495 69.41 -79.51 -14.30
C PHE A 495 69.47 -80.86 -15.01
N LEU A 496 68.43 -81.20 -15.78
CA LEU A 496 68.32 -82.47 -16.50
C LEU A 496 69.24 -82.59 -17.73
N VAL A 497 69.79 -81.48 -18.23
CA VAL A 497 70.79 -81.48 -19.34
C VAL A 497 72.12 -82.12 -18.91
N ASN A 498 72.40 -82.23 -17.61
CA ASN A 498 73.64 -82.85 -17.15
C ASN A 498 73.62 -84.38 -17.41
N ASP A 499 74.44 -84.84 -18.36
CA ASP A 499 74.57 -86.27 -18.75
C ASP A 499 75.51 -87.10 -17.85
N ASP A 500 75.99 -86.55 -16.73
CA ASP A 500 76.84 -87.28 -15.79
C ASP A 500 76.08 -88.43 -15.10
N LEU A 501 76.56 -89.65 -15.31
CA LEU A 501 76.02 -90.90 -14.76
C LEU A 501 76.91 -91.52 -13.68
N GLY A 502 77.98 -90.85 -13.26
CA GLY A 502 78.95 -91.30 -12.26
C GLY A 502 79.91 -92.39 -12.75
N ASP A 503 81.10 -92.43 -12.16
CA ASP A 503 82.23 -93.30 -12.54
C ASP A 503 82.60 -94.35 -11.47
N SER A 504 81.88 -94.36 -10.36
CA SER A 504 82.12 -95.20 -9.19
C SER A 504 80.82 -95.42 -8.41
N LEU A 505 80.71 -96.53 -7.68
CA LEU A 505 79.49 -96.87 -6.92
C LEU A 505 79.03 -95.74 -5.99
N ASP A 506 79.94 -95.16 -5.22
CA ASP A 506 79.65 -94.04 -4.31
C ASP A 506 79.18 -92.77 -5.06
N SER A 507 79.74 -92.52 -6.26
CA SER A 507 79.37 -91.38 -7.12
C SER A 507 77.97 -91.55 -7.71
N VAL A 508 77.64 -92.76 -8.21
CA VAL A 508 76.30 -93.07 -8.72
C VAL A 508 75.24 -93.06 -7.62
N GLU A 509 75.53 -93.58 -6.42
CA GLU A 509 74.61 -93.50 -5.26
C GLU A 509 74.34 -92.05 -4.85
N ALA A 510 75.36 -91.19 -4.84
CA ALA A 510 75.21 -89.77 -4.57
C ALA A 510 74.36 -89.06 -5.65
N LEU A 511 74.55 -89.40 -6.93
CA LEU A 511 73.75 -88.89 -8.06
C LEU A 511 72.31 -89.38 -8.01
N LEU A 512 72.06 -90.66 -7.70
CA LEU A 512 70.72 -91.22 -7.49
C LEU A 512 69.99 -90.55 -6.34
N LYS A 513 70.69 -90.28 -5.23
CA LYS A 513 70.12 -89.54 -4.10
C LYS A 513 69.76 -88.11 -4.51
N LYS A 514 70.66 -87.41 -5.21
CA LYS A 514 70.43 -86.04 -5.71
C LYS A 514 69.28 -85.98 -6.72
N HIS A 515 69.17 -86.97 -7.59
CA HIS A 515 68.07 -87.11 -8.55
C HIS A 515 66.74 -87.44 -7.85
N GLY A 516 66.76 -88.28 -6.82
CA GLY A 516 65.59 -88.53 -5.97
C GLY A 516 65.11 -87.29 -5.22
N ASP A 517 66.02 -86.42 -4.78
CA ASP A 517 65.66 -85.12 -4.18
C ASP A 517 65.12 -84.13 -5.23
N PHE A 518 65.63 -84.16 -6.46
CA PHE A 518 65.05 -83.45 -7.60
C PHE A 518 63.63 -83.94 -7.92
N GLU A 519 63.38 -85.24 -8.00
CA GLU A 519 62.05 -85.81 -8.26
C GLU A 519 61.04 -85.46 -7.19
N LYS A 520 61.45 -85.43 -5.91
CA LYS A 520 60.61 -84.90 -4.83
C LYS A 520 60.28 -83.43 -5.04
N SER A 521 61.23 -82.61 -5.47
CA SER A 521 60.99 -81.20 -5.78
C SER A 521 60.06 -81.01 -6.97
N VAL A 522 60.15 -81.85 -8.00
CA VAL A 522 59.24 -81.83 -9.15
C VAL A 522 57.83 -82.24 -8.73
N THR A 523 57.72 -83.33 -7.97
CA THR A 523 56.44 -83.82 -7.42
C THR A 523 55.80 -82.79 -6.48
N ALA A 524 56.59 -82.06 -5.68
CA ALA A 524 56.07 -81.01 -4.81
C ALA A 524 55.52 -79.79 -5.57
N GLN A 525 56.00 -79.55 -6.79
CA GLN A 525 55.55 -78.44 -7.64
C GLN A 525 54.35 -78.84 -8.51
N GLU A 526 54.06 -80.14 -8.65
CA GLU A 526 52.94 -80.67 -9.45
C GLU A 526 51.59 -80.08 -9.03
N GLU A 527 51.35 -79.92 -7.74
CA GLU A 527 50.10 -79.35 -7.23
C GLU A 527 49.88 -77.90 -7.70
N LYS A 528 50.95 -77.14 -7.95
CA LYS A 528 50.83 -75.78 -8.51
C LYS A 528 50.54 -75.79 -10.00
N ILE A 529 51.06 -76.77 -10.75
CA ILE A 529 50.76 -76.92 -12.18
C ILE A 529 49.31 -77.40 -12.36
N LYS A 530 48.84 -78.33 -11.53
CA LYS A 530 47.42 -78.71 -11.47
C LYS A 530 46.51 -77.55 -11.12
N ALA A 531 46.89 -76.73 -10.13
CA ALA A 531 46.13 -75.53 -9.80
C ALA A 531 46.04 -74.54 -10.98
N LEU A 532 47.12 -74.39 -11.77
CA LEU A 532 47.10 -73.57 -12.99
C LEU A 532 46.23 -74.17 -14.09
N ASP A 533 46.24 -75.49 -14.26
CA ASP A 533 45.39 -76.21 -15.21
C ASP A 533 43.90 -76.07 -14.85
N GLU A 534 43.56 -76.27 -13.58
CA GLU A 534 42.20 -76.05 -13.07
C GLU A 534 41.78 -74.59 -13.22
N PHE A 535 42.67 -73.63 -12.96
CA PHE A 535 42.38 -72.21 -13.13
C PHE A 535 42.14 -71.86 -14.60
N ALA A 536 43.01 -72.30 -15.51
CA ALA A 536 42.85 -72.09 -16.94
C ALA A 536 41.56 -72.74 -17.49
N THR A 537 41.25 -73.95 -17.04
CA THR A 537 40.02 -74.66 -17.43
C THR A 537 38.78 -73.91 -16.96
N LYS A 538 38.77 -73.36 -15.74
CA LYS A 538 37.68 -72.50 -15.25
C LYS A 538 37.49 -71.25 -16.11
N LEU A 539 38.58 -70.61 -16.57
CA LEU A 539 38.50 -69.44 -17.44
C LEU A 539 37.93 -69.80 -18.83
N ILE A 540 38.28 -70.98 -19.36
CA ILE A 540 37.73 -71.43 -20.65
C ILE A 540 36.24 -71.75 -20.52
N ASP A 541 35.86 -72.47 -19.47
CA ASP A 541 34.48 -72.88 -19.22
C ASP A 541 33.55 -71.67 -18.93
N SER A 542 34.11 -70.58 -18.39
CA SER A 542 33.37 -69.33 -18.13
C SER A 542 33.29 -68.40 -19.35
N GLU A 543 33.67 -68.86 -20.54
CA GLU A 543 33.68 -68.07 -21.78
C GLU A 543 34.52 -66.78 -21.67
N HIS A 544 35.66 -66.86 -20.96
CA HIS A 544 36.57 -65.74 -20.82
C HIS A 544 36.99 -65.16 -22.18
N TYR A 545 37.10 -63.82 -22.30
CA TYR A 545 37.36 -63.16 -23.60
C TYR A 545 38.65 -63.61 -24.32
N ALA A 546 39.63 -64.14 -23.58
CA ALA A 546 40.90 -64.66 -24.09
C ALA A 546 41.03 -66.18 -23.91
N SER A 547 39.91 -66.91 -23.90
CA SER A 547 39.85 -68.36 -23.69
C SER A 547 40.75 -69.14 -24.65
N GLU A 548 40.84 -68.74 -25.93
CA GLU A 548 41.73 -69.38 -26.92
C GLU A 548 43.21 -69.24 -26.54
N ASP A 549 43.65 -68.04 -26.16
CA ASP A 549 45.03 -67.78 -25.74
C ASP A 549 45.38 -68.50 -24.43
N VAL A 550 44.42 -68.54 -23.48
CA VAL A 550 44.55 -69.27 -22.22
C VAL A 550 44.68 -70.77 -22.48
N ALA A 551 43.85 -71.33 -23.36
CA ALA A 551 43.90 -72.73 -23.75
C ALA A 551 45.26 -73.10 -24.37
N ALA A 552 45.74 -72.30 -25.32
CA ALA A 552 47.04 -72.53 -25.96
C ALA A 552 48.19 -72.53 -24.95
N ARG A 553 48.21 -71.57 -24.01
CA ARG A 553 49.24 -71.49 -22.96
C ARG A 553 49.15 -72.65 -21.96
N ARG A 554 47.94 -73.02 -21.54
CA ARG A 554 47.70 -74.18 -20.67
C ARG A 554 48.23 -75.46 -21.29
N ASP A 555 47.88 -75.71 -22.55
CA ASP A 555 48.29 -76.93 -23.26
C ASP A 555 49.82 -76.96 -23.46
N GLN A 556 50.45 -75.81 -23.73
CA GLN A 556 51.91 -75.68 -23.78
C GLN A 556 52.56 -76.01 -22.43
N LEU A 557 52.02 -75.48 -21.32
CA LEU A 557 52.51 -75.71 -19.97
C LEU A 557 52.42 -77.20 -19.60
N LEU A 558 51.29 -77.85 -19.88
CA LEU A 558 51.05 -79.27 -19.62
C LEU A 558 51.98 -80.16 -20.46
N HIS A 559 52.13 -79.87 -21.75
CA HIS A 559 53.05 -80.60 -22.61
C HIS A 559 54.49 -80.48 -22.12
N ARG A 560 54.90 -79.28 -21.69
CA ARG A 560 56.24 -79.05 -21.14
C ARG A 560 56.47 -79.79 -19.82
N ARG A 561 55.46 -79.84 -18.96
CA ARG A 561 55.45 -80.67 -17.74
C ARG A 561 55.66 -82.14 -18.08
N ASP A 562 54.89 -82.70 -19.01
CA ASP A 562 54.97 -84.11 -19.37
C ASP A 562 56.36 -84.46 -19.92
N ALA A 563 56.91 -83.61 -20.78
CA ALA A 563 58.27 -83.76 -21.29
C ALA A 563 59.35 -83.70 -20.18
N LEU A 564 59.16 -82.87 -19.14
CA LEU A 564 60.06 -82.81 -17.98
C LEU A 564 60.01 -84.11 -17.18
N TYR A 565 58.82 -84.68 -16.95
CA TYR A 565 58.65 -85.97 -16.27
C TYR A 565 59.28 -87.11 -17.04
N GLU A 566 59.06 -87.17 -18.36
CA GLU A 566 59.66 -88.20 -19.22
C GLU A 566 61.20 -88.12 -19.19
N LYS A 567 61.77 -86.92 -19.33
CA LYS A 567 63.23 -86.73 -19.22
C LYS A 567 63.78 -87.11 -17.85
N SER A 568 63.07 -86.76 -16.77
CA SER A 568 63.45 -87.15 -15.41
C SER A 568 63.44 -88.66 -15.23
N SER A 569 62.40 -89.35 -15.72
CA SER A 569 62.27 -90.80 -15.65
C SER A 569 63.36 -91.51 -16.47
N LEU A 570 63.65 -91.01 -17.67
CA LEU A 570 64.74 -91.53 -18.50
C LEU A 570 66.10 -91.41 -17.80
N ARG A 571 66.39 -90.24 -17.22
CA ARG A 571 67.63 -90.03 -16.47
C ARG A 571 67.73 -90.94 -15.25
N ARG A 572 66.62 -91.13 -14.52
CA ARG A 572 66.56 -92.08 -13.40
C ARG A 572 66.90 -93.49 -13.86
N HIS A 573 66.31 -93.94 -14.96
CA HIS A 573 66.59 -95.26 -15.51
C HIS A 573 68.06 -95.41 -15.92
N MET A 574 68.65 -94.38 -16.54
CA MET A 574 70.07 -94.38 -16.89
C MET A 574 70.99 -94.43 -15.65
N LEU A 575 70.65 -93.72 -14.58
CA LEU A 575 71.39 -93.77 -13.32
C LEU A 575 71.25 -95.14 -12.62
N GLU A 576 70.07 -95.75 -12.67
CA GLU A 576 69.83 -97.10 -12.15
C GLU A 576 70.62 -98.16 -12.95
N GLN A 577 70.65 -98.05 -14.29
CA GLN A 577 71.51 -98.90 -15.14
C GLN A 577 72.99 -98.69 -14.86
N SER A 578 73.43 -97.43 -14.68
CA SER A 578 74.80 -97.11 -14.28
C SER A 578 75.12 -97.73 -12.91
N TYR A 579 74.18 -97.68 -11.96
CA TYR A 579 74.34 -98.28 -10.63
C TYR A 579 74.49 -99.80 -10.70
N GLU A 580 73.63 -100.48 -11.47
CA GLU A 580 73.75 -101.92 -11.72
C GLU A 580 75.07 -102.27 -12.40
N PHE A 581 75.51 -101.46 -13.37
CA PHE A 581 76.80 -101.63 -14.03
C PHE A 581 77.97 -101.46 -13.07
N GLN A 582 77.96 -100.46 -12.19
CA GLN A 582 79.01 -100.25 -11.19
C GLN A 582 79.01 -101.34 -10.10
N ILE A 583 77.84 -101.87 -9.72
CA ILE A 583 77.75 -103.08 -8.88
C ILE A 583 78.40 -104.27 -9.58
N PHE A 584 78.07 -104.48 -10.86
CA PHE A 584 78.64 -105.58 -11.64
C PHE A 584 80.15 -105.44 -11.81
N GLU A 585 80.67 -104.23 -12.09
CA GLU A 585 82.11 -103.96 -12.16
C GLU A 585 82.78 -104.20 -10.80
N ARG A 586 82.20 -103.72 -9.69
CA ARG A 586 82.68 -104.02 -8.32
C ARG A 586 82.69 -105.53 -8.07
N ASP A 587 81.60 -106.24 -8.37
CA ASP A 587 81.48 -107.68 -8.16
C ASP A 587 82.44 -108.46 -9.08
N CYS A 588 82.67 -107.97 -10.31
CA CYS A 588 83.68 -108.51 -11.21
C CYS A 588 85.09 -108.28 -10.70
N ASP A 589 85.37 -107.13 -10.09
CA ASP A 589 86.67 -106.81 -9.51
C ASP A 589 86.90 -107.54 -8.18
N GLU A 590 85.86 -107.73 -7.36
CA GLU A 590 85.88 -108.63 -6.19
C GLU A 590 86.06 -110.09 -6.62
N THR A 591 85.38 -110.52 -7.68
CA THR A 591 85.50 -111.88 -8.24
C THR A 591 86.85 -112.08 -8.91
N LYS A 592 87.38 -111.09 -9.65
CA LYS A 592 88.76 -111.11 -10.16
C LYS A 592 89.75 -111.10 -9.01
N GLY A 593 89.50 -110.34 -7.95
CA GLY A 593 90.27 -110.33 -6.72
C GLY A 593 90.31 -111.71 -6.08
N TRP A 594 89.14 -112.35 -5.92
CA TRP A 594 88.99 -113.71 -5.42
C TRP A 594 89.62 -114.75 -6.36
N ILE A 595 89.43 -114.64 -7.68
CA ILE A 595 90.06 -115.51 -8.67
C ILE A 595 91.57 -115.35 -8.59
N ASN A 596 92.10 -114.13 -8.52
CA ASN A 596 93.53 -113.88 -8.37
C ASN A 596 94.07 -114.42 -7.05
N GLU A 597 93.30 -114.32 -5.96
CA GLU A 597 93.62 -114.91 -4.66
C GLU A 597 93.63 -116.45 -4.73
N LYS A 598 92.63 -117.06 -5.40
CA LYS A 598 92.55 -118.51 -5.64
C LYS A 598 93.57 -119.01 -6.65
N LEU A 599 93.94 -118.21 -7.65
CA LEU A 599 95.05 -118.48 -8.56
C LEU A 599 96.37 -118.40 -7.80
N LYS A 600 96.55 -117.43 -6.90
CA LYS A 600 97.67 -117.42 -5.96
C LYS A 600 97.71 -118.69 -5.11
N THR A 601 96.55 -119.15 -4.63
CA THR A 601 96.42 -120.37 -3.83
C THR A 601 96.66 -121.65 -4.66
N ALA A 602 96.27 -121.68 -5.94
CA ALA A 602 96.45 -122.82 -6.85
C ALA A 602 97.84 -122.88 -7.51
N SER A 603 98.50 -121.73 -7.64
CA SER A 603 99.90 -121.58 -8.10
C SER A 603 100.90 -121.67 -6.94
N ASP A 604 100.40 -121.79 -5.72
CA ASP A 604 101.20 -122.07 -4.53
C ASP A 604 101.74 -123.51 -4.66
N GLU A 605 103.05 -123.65 -4.80
CA GLU A 605 103.75 -124.92 -5.08
C GLU A 605 103.48 -126.03 -4.05
N ASN A 606 102.82 -125.71 -2.93
CA ASN A 606 102.35 -126.66 -1.93
C ASN A 606 101.04 -127.40 -2.30
N TYR A 607 100.21 -126.90 -3.22
CA TYR A 607 98.92 -127.54 -3.54
C TYR A 607 99.05 -128.70 -4.53
N LEU A 608 100.03 -128.63 -5.44
CA LEU A 608 100.33 -129.69 -6.41
C LEU A 608 101.02 -130.92 -5.78
N VAL A 609 101.67 -130.76 -4.62
CA VAL A 609 102.29 -131.87 -3.89
C VAL A 609 101.22 -132.77 -3.23
N SER A 610 100.09 -132.22 -2.78
CA SER A 610 99.05 -133.04 -2.12
C SER A 610 98.23 -133.91 -3.08
N ILE A 611 98.03 -133.51 -4.34
CA ILE A 611 97.20 -134.28 -5.29
C ILE A 611 98.02 -135.37 -6.00
N PHE A 612 99.30 -135.13 -6.31
CA PHE A 612 100.18 -136.16 -6.89
C PHE A 612 100.55 -137.27 -5.89
N VAL A 613 100.66 -136.97 -4.59
CA VAL A 613 100.89 -137.98 -3.55
C VAL A 613 99.68 -138.89 -3.35
N CYS A 614 98.45 -138.40 -3.59
CA CYS A 614 97.25 -139.22 -3.40
C CYS A 614 96.94 -140.14 -4.59
N CYS A 615 97.18 -139.68 -5.84
CA CYS A 615 96.85 -140.48 -7.03
C CYS A 615 97.92 -141.51 -7.44
N LEU A 616 99.20 -141.32 -7.08
CA LEU A 616 100.25 -142.31 -7.39
C LEU A 616 100.40 -143.43 -6.34
N TRP A 617 99.83 -143.27 -5.14
CA TRP A 617 99.88 -144.32 -4.11
C TRP A 617 98.79 -145.40 -4.28
N CYS A 618 97.71 -145.13 -5.03
CA CYS A 618 96.58 -146.07 -5.18
C CYS A 618 96.74 -147.14 -6.29
N LEU A 619 97.80 -147.13 -7.11
CA LEU A 619 97.91 -148.04 -8.27
C LEU A 619 99.09 -149.03 -8.26
N THR A 620 99.91 -149.11 -7.19
CA THR A 620 101.07 -150.04 -7.18
C THR A 620 101.47 -150.62 -5.81
N ARG A 621 100.54 -150.96 -4.90
CA ARG A 621 100.88 -151.89 -3.79
C ARG A 621 99.70 -152.66 -3.18
N ARG A 622 99.53 -153.90 -3.64
CA ARG A 622 99.17 -155.05 -2.81
C ARG A 622 99.92 -156.28 -3.32
N THR A 623 101.07 -156.59 -2.70
CA THR A 623 101.58 -157.96 -2.46
C THR A 623 102.53 -157.92 -1.25
N CYS A 624 101.98 -158.40 -0.11
CA CYS A 624 102.55 -158.92 1.15
C CYS A 624 103.54 -158.09 1.99
N ASP A 625 103.03 -157.26 2.90
CA ASP A 625 103.04 -157.36 4.38
C ASP A 625 102.07 -156.29 4.95
#